data_AF-M5RLL5-F1
#
_entry.id   AF-M5RLL5-F1
#
_cell.length_a   1.000
_cell.length_b   1.000
_cell.length_c   1.000
_cell.angle_alpha   90.00
_cell.angle_beta   90.00
_cell.angle_gamma   90.00
#
_symmetry.space_group_name_H-M   'P 1'
#
loop_
_entity.id
_entity.type
_entity.pdbx_description
1 polymer ?
#
loop_
_entity_poly.entity_id
_entity_poly.type
_entity_poly.pdbx_seq_one_letter_code
_entity_poly.pdbx_strand_id
1 'polypeptide(L)'
;MPSTDHLRHFYASLHGDAERLAGSLTDLAQRATVYHHLFEHSGRNHVFPLIAAHGALWARDYFRFGMKLGWCCSWQFAMSSETRRQRLAELAAFADVFRDINRRVCIDTYTSYHFTERFGDHPEADRFVQSEQLAALNRCHTKRRKGHELSTSEKRDVFKAFFLNEQETVVGPSINSATETFQWPLMRFIALRPLVRFAYFGRRQSLFFRNFANQDERIEKGLYAFSVAAAVGWDHVEATLRDYEILPDAFFAGSSEHFDRVHQTVLATV
;
A
#
# COMPACT_ATOMS: atom_id res chain seq x y z
N MET A 1 9.41 18.46 -27.56
CA MET A 1 8.82 17.57 -26.53
C MET A 1 9.48 16.21 -26.64
N PRO A 2 9.71 15.49 -25.54
CA PRO A 2 10.25 14.13 -25.59
C PRO A 2 9.37 13.20 -26.44
N SER A 3 9.96 12.16 -27.04
CA SER A 3 9.17 11.16 -27.77
C SER A 3 8.44 10.20 -26.83
N THR A 4 7.42 9.50 -27.33
CA THR A 4 6.76 8.41 -26.59
C THR A 4 7.74 7.36 -26.08
N ASP A 5 8.78 7.04 -26.88
CA ASP A 5 9.80 6.08 -26.49
C ASP A 5 10.61 6.59 -25.31
N HIS A 6 10.92 7.89 -25.24
CA HIS A 6 11.58 8.48 -24.09
C HIS A 6 10.70 8.35 -22.83
N LEU A 7 9.40 8.63 -22.93
CA LEU A 7 8.45 8.45 -21.83
C LEU A 7 8.43 6.98 -21.36
N ARG A 8 8.40 6.03 -22.30
CA ARG A 8 8.41 4.59 -22.00
C ARG A 8 9.66 4.15 -21.26
N HIS A 9 10.84 4.57 -21.72
CA HIS A 9 12.11 4.25 -21.05
C HIS A 9 12.17 4.85 -19.65
N PHE A 10 11.72 6.10 -19.48
CA PHE A 10 11.68 6.74 -18.17
C PHE A 10 10.70 6.05 -17.21
N TYR A 11 9.50 5.73 -17.68
CA TYR A 11 8.51 4.98 -16.88
C TYR A 11 9.06 3.61 -16.46
N ALA A 12 9.67 2.87 -17.39
CA ALA A 12 10.28 1.57 -17.10
C ALA A 12 11.45 1.68 -16.10
N SER A 13 12.28 2.72 -16.20
CA SER A 13 13.34 2.98 -15.22
C SER A 13 12.77 3.25 -13.84
N LEU A 14 11.77 4.14 -13.73
CA LEU A 14 11.09 4.42 -12.46
C LEU A 14 10.44 3.18 -11.87
N HIS A 15 9.84 2.33 -12.71
CA HIS A 15 9.26 1.08 -12.26
C HIS A 15 10.32 0.13 -11.69
N GLY A 16 11.47 -0.02 -12.36
CA GLY A 16 12.59 -0.83 -11.84
C GLY A 16 13.17 -0.28 -10.54
N ASP A 17 13.27 1.04 -10.40
CA ASP A 17 13.64 1.68 -9.13
C ASP A 17 12.60 1.38 -8.03
N ALA A 18 11.32 1.52 -8.36
CA ALA A 18 10.21 1.27 -7.45
C ALA A 18 10.15 -0.18 -6.98
N GLU A 19 10.47 -1.16 -7.85
CA GLU A 19 10.54 -2.58 -7.49
C GLU A 19 11.61 -2.87 -6.45
N ARG A 20 12.77 -2.22 -6.58
CA ARG A 20 13.87 -2.32 -5.60
C ARG A 20 13.50 -1.61 -4.31
N LEU A 21 12.98 -0.38 -4.41
CA LEU A 21 12.54 0.43 -3.27
C LEU A 21 11.39 -0.22 -2.49
N ALA A 22 10.51 -0.96 -3.15
CA ALA A 22 9.44 -1.70 -2.47
C ALA A 22 9.94 -2.96 -1.73
N GLY A 23 11.19 -3.38 -1.97
CA GLY A 23 11.85 -4.49 -1.29
C GLY A 23 11.17 -5.85 -1.53
N SER A 24 11.55 -6.84 -0.73
CA SER A 24 10.92 -8.15 -0.66
C SER A 24 9.59 -8.12 0.11
N LEU A 25 8.82 -9.21 0.12
CA LEU A 25 7.53 -9.28 0.82
C LEU A 25 7.60 -8.91 2.32
N THR A 26 8.74 -9.06 2.96
CA THR A 26 8.93 -8.77 4.38
C THR A 26 9.50 -7.39 4.70
N ASP A 27 9.93 -6.62 3.68
CA ASP A 27 10.58 -5.31 3.86
C ASP A 27 9.56 -4.18 4.09
N LEU A 28 8.71 -4.36 5.11
CA LEU A 28 7.61 -3.45 5.44
C LEU A 28 8.10 -2.06 5.86
N ALA A 29 9.21 -2.00 6.61
CA ALA A 29 9.82 -0.74 7.00
C ALA A 29 10.29 0.05 5.78
N GLN A 30 10.96 -0.62 4.84
CA GLN A 30 11.41 -0.01 3.60
C GLN A 30 10.23 0.55 2.78
N ARG A 31 9.17 -0.24 2.60
CA ARG A 31 7.94 0.23 1.92
C ARG A 31 7.28 1.41 2.61
N ALA A 32 7.14 1.35 3.93
CA ALA A 32 6.56 2.47 4.68
C ALA A 32 7.40 3.75 4.54
N THR A 33 8.72 3.64 4.48
CA THR A 33 9.62 4.78 4.17
C THR A 33 9.36 5.34 2.77
N VAL A 34 9.20 4.49 1.75
CA VAL A 34 8.87 4.95 0.38
C VAL A 34 7.52 5.67 0.32
N TYR A 35 6.49 5.07 0.93
CA TYR A 35 5.18 5.71 0.99
C TYR A 35 5.22 7.06 1.71
N HIS A 36 5.91 7.13 2.84
CA HIS A 36 6.03 8.35 3.61
C HIS A 36 6.79 9.44 2.83
N HIS A 37 7.85 9.08 2.11
CA HIS A 37 8.55 9.99 1.21
C HIS A 37 7.58 10.62 0.18
N LEU A 38 6.72 9.84 -0.46
CA LEU A 38 5.76 10.38 -1.43
C LEU A 38 4.78 11.38 -0.78
N PHE A 39 4.35 11.10 0.45
CA PHE A 39 3.52 12.02 1.23
C PHE A 39 4.27 13.34 1.51
N GLU A 40 5.49 13.28 2.04
CA GLU A 40 6.30 14.47 2.32
C GLU A 40 6.66 15.26 1.05
N HIS A 41 7.17 14.57 0.03
CA HIS A 41 7.63 15.17 -1.22
C HIS A 41 6.50 15.90 -1.96
N SER A 42 5.26 15.39 -1.84
CA SER A 42 4.06 16.05 -2.37
C SER A 42 3.65 17.32 -1.63
N GLY A 43 4.38 17.72 -0.58
CA GLY A 43 3.97 18.80 0.32
C GLY A 43 2.72 18.41 1.09
N ARG A 44 2.64 17.14 1.54
CA ARG A 44 1.51 16.55 2.29
C ARG A 44 0.19 16.50 1.51
N ASN A 45 0.23 16.64 0.18
CA ASN A 45 -0.94 16.63 -0.69
C ASN A 45 -1.40 15.23 -1.09
N HIS A 46 -0.47 14.31 -1.26
CA HIS A 46 -0.73 12.93 -1.64
C HIS A 46 -0.84 12.06 -0.37
N VAL A 47 -2.05 11.97 0.19
CA VAL A 47 -2.30 11.29 1.48
C VAL A 47 -2.54 9.78 1.36
N PHE A 48 -2.77 9.27 0.14
CA PHE A 48 -2.94 7.84 -0.11
C PHE A 48 -1.71 7.01 0.34
N PRO A 49 -0.46 7.36 -0.03
CA PRO A 49 0.73 6.68 0.46
C PRO A 49 0.79 6.57 1.99
N LEU A 50 0.46 7.65 2.70
CA LEU A 50 0.49 7.64 4.17
C LEU A 50 -0.47 6.60 4.75
N ILE A 51 -1.71 6.54 4.26
CA ILE A 51 -2.69 5.52 4.67
C ILE A 51 -2.23 4.11 4.24
N ALA A 52 -1.65 3.97 3.04
CA ALA A 52 -1.10 2.70 2.56
C ALA A 52 0.06 2.19 3.44
N ALA A 53 0.88 3.08 4.00
CA ALA A 53 1.90 2.73 4.98
C ALA A 53 1.29 2.11 6.24
N HIS A 54 0.21 2.69 6.79
CA HIS A 54 -0.54 2.07 7.90
C HIS A 54 -1.08 0.68 7.53
N GLY A 55 -1.55 0.51 6.30
CA GLY A 55 -1.96 -0.78 5.73
C GLY A 55 -0.85 -1.82 5.75
N ALA A 56 0.32 -1.46 5.22
CA ALA A 56 1.51 -2.30 5.19
C ALA A 56 1.92 -2.75 6.60
N LEU A 57 2.03 -1.79 7.53
CA LEU A 57 2.53 -2.04 8.88
C LEU A 57 1.53 -2.85 9.73
N TRP A 58 0.23 -2.55 9.63
CA TRP A 58 -0.83 -3.30 10.31
C TRP A 58 -0.86 -4.79 9.88
N ALA A 59 -0.63 -5.04 8.59
CA ALA A 59 -0.71 -6.38 8.03
C ALA A 59 0.27 -7.38 8.66
N ARG A 60 1.42 -6.90 9.21
CA ARG A 60 2.39 -7.73 9.93
C ARG A 60 1.73 -8.53 11.05
N ASP A 61 0.99 -7.84 11.92
CA ASP A 61 0.41 -8.43 13.12
C ASP A 61 -0.80 -9.30 12.80
N TYR A 62 -1.59 -8.90 11.79
CA TYR A 62 -2.68 -9.69 11.27
C TYR A 62 -2.19 -11.05 10.73
N PHE A 63 -1.18 -11.08 9.87
CA PHE A 63 -0.65 -12.34 9.33
C PHE A 63 0.07 -13.16 10.40
N ARG A 64 0.78 -12.53 11.33
CA ARG A 64 1.39 -13.25 12.47
C ARG A 64 0.33 -13.97 13.31
N PHE A 65 -0.79 -13.32 13.59
CA PHE A 65 -1.93 -13.94 14.25
C PHE A 65 -2.54 -15.07 13.41
N GLY A 66 -2.82 -14.80 12.13
CA GLY A 66 -3.40 -15.79 11.21
C GLY A 66 -2.55 -17.05 11.07
N MET A 67 -1.23 -16.91 11.00
CA MET A 67 -0.29 -18.04 10.94
C MET A 67 -0.29 -18.88 12.23
N LYS A 68 -0.31 -18.23 13.40
CA LYS A 68 -0.43 -18.94 14.69
C LYS A 68 -1.75 -19.71 14.78
N LEU A 69 -2.84 -19.07 14.40
CA LEU A 69 -4.16 -19.70 14.39
C LEU A 69 -4.21 -20.87 13.41
N GLY A 70 -3.69 -20.70 12.19
CA GLY A 70 -3.57 -21.77 11.21
C GLY A 70 -2.73 -22.93 11.72
N TRP A 71 -1.61 -22.65 12.40
CA TRP A 71 -0.82 -23.70 13.06
C TRP A 71 -1.63 -24.47 14.10
N CYS A 72 -2.42 -23.80 14.94
CA CYS A 72 -3.32 -24.45 15.89
C CYS A 72 -4.40 -25.29 15.18
N CYS A 73 -5.09 -24.72 14.19
CA CYS A 73 -6.12 -25.43 13.44
C CYS A 73 -5.55 -26.60 12.63
N SER A 74 -4.25 -26.59 12.30
CA SER A 74 -3.59 -27.66 11.55
C SER A 74 -3.52 -28.99 12.31
N TRP A 75 -3.72 -28.98 13.64
CA TRP A 75 -3.76 -30.19 14.46
C TRP A 75 -4.92 -31.14 14.09
N GLN A 76 -5.97 -30.65 13.42
CA GLN A 76 -7.00 -31.51 12.84
C GLN A 76 -6.44 -32.49 11.77
N PHE A 77 -5.24 -32.20 11.24
CA PHE A 77 -4.52 -33.03 10.28
C PHE A 77 -3.32 -33.76 10.94
N ALA A 78 -3.27 -33.89 12.27
CA ALA A 78 -2.12 -34.47 12.97
C ALA A 78 -1.77 -35.90 12.52
N MET A 79 -2.77 -36.67 12.08
CA MET A 79 -2.61 -38.03 11.56
C MET A 79 -2.09 -38.08 10.12
N SER A 80 -2.05 -36.95 9.41
CA SER A 80 -1.51 -36.83 8.05
C SER A 80 -0.48 -35.70 7.99
N SER A 81 0.79 -36.04 8.23
CA SER A 81 1.88 -35.05 8.25
C SER A 81 2.02 -34.31 6.91
N GLU A 82 1.76 -34.99 5.79
CA GLU A 82 1.80 -34.40 4.45
C GLU A 82 0.69 -33.37 4.25
N THR A 83 -0.57 -33.74 4.52
CA THR A 83 -1.70 -32.82 4.45
C THR A 83 -1.49 -31.62 5.37
N ARG A 84 -0.99 -31.84 6.59
CA ARG A 84 -0.69 -30.75 7.53
C ARG A 84 0.33 -29.77 6.96
N ARG A 85 1.44 -30.26 6.41
CA ARG A 85 2.46 -29.43 5.76
C ARG A 85 1.88 -28.65 4.57
N GLN A 86 1.12 -29.34 3.71
CA GLN A 86 0.48 -28.72 2.55
C GLN A 86 -0.44 -27.57 2.96
N ARG A 87 -1.31 -27.75 3.97
CA ARG A 87 -2.24 -26.71 4.44
C ARG A 87 -1.54 -25.50 5.05
N LEU A 88 -0.43 -25.72 5.75
CA LEU A 88 0.38 -24.62 6.28
C LEU A 88 1.12 -23.86 5.17
N ALA A 89 1.61 -24.57 4.14
CA ALA A 89 2.21 -23.96 2.96
C ALA A 89 1.18 -23.13 2.16
N GLU A 90 -0.03 -23.66 1.95
CA GLU A 90 -1.14 -22.93 1.32
C GLU A 90 -1.49 -21.65 2.08
N LEU A 91 -1.54 -21.71 3.42
CA LEU A 91 -1.80 -20.54 4.26
C LEU A 91 -0.67 -19.49 4.16
N ALA A 92 0.59 -19.93 4.14
CA ALA A 92 1.73 -19.04 3.97
C ALA A 92 1.69 -18.35 2.60
N ALA A 93 1.45 -19.12 1.53
CA ALA A 93 1.30 -18.60 0.17
C ALA A 93 0.12 -17.62 0.07
N PHE A 94 -1.01 -17.92 0.73
CA PHE A 94 -2.15 -17.01 0.78
C PHE A 94 -1.79 -15.69 1.48
N ALA A 95 -1.04 -15.72 2.59
CA ALA A 95 -0.57 -14.51 3.26
C ALA A 95 0.43 -13.71 2.39
N ASP A 96 1.27 -14.39 1.61
CA ASP A 96 2.22 -13.75 0.70
C ASP A 96 1.51 -12.96 -0.41
N VAL A 97 0.34 -13.40 -0.89
CA VAL A 97 -0.45 -12.63 -1.86
C VAL A 97 -0.80 -11.23 -1.32
N PHE A 98 -1.18 -11.11 -0.04
CA PHE A 98 -1.50 -9.80 0.52
C PHE A 98 -0.26 -8.91 0.70
N ARG A 99 0.87 -9.51 1.04
CA ARG A 99 2.15 -8.79 1.11
C ARG A 99 2.55 -8.30 -0.28
N ASP A 100 2.35 -9.13 -1.30
CA ASP A 100 2.67 -8.80 -2.69
C ASP A 100 1.72 -7.72 -3.24
N ILE A 101 0.43 -7.76 -2.91
CA ILE A 101 -0.51 -6.67 -3.21
C ILE A 101 0.07 -5.35 -2.69
N ASN A 102 0.41 -5.26 -1.40
CA ASN A 102 0.96 -4.02 -0.85
C ASN A 102 2.27 -3.60 -1.55
N ARG A 103 3.13 -4.56 -1.90
CA ARG A 103 4.36 -4.30 -2.67
C ARG A 103 4.06 -3.70 -4.04
N ARG A 104 3.15 -4.29 -4.80
CA ARG A 104 2.73 -3.82 -6.14
C ARG A 104 2.09 -2.45 -6.08
N VAL A 105 1.26 -2.19 -5.08
CA VAL A 105 0.68 -0.86 -4.85
C VAL A 105 1.75 0.18 -4.58
N CYS A 106 2.79 -0.16 -3.80
CA CYS A 106 3.94 0.73 -3.56
C CYS A 106 4.65 1.06 -4.88
N ILE A 107 4.89 0.05 -5.72
CA ILE A 107 5.54 0.18 -7.03
C ILE A 107 4.76 1.14 -7.93
N ASP A 108 3.46 0.88 -8.11
CA ASP A 108 2.60 1.66 -8.99
C ASP A 108 2.45 3.11 -8.50
N THR A 109 2.35 3.30 -7.18
CA THR A 109 2.19 4.63 -6.58
C THR A 109 3.46 5.46 -6.78
N TYR A 110 4.64 4.89 -6.50
CA TYR A 110 5.92 5.58 -6.71
C TYR A 110 6.15 5.92 -8.18
N THR A 111 5.95 4.94 -9.06
CA THR A 111 6.16 5.08 -10.50
C THR A 111 5.25 6.16 -11.07
N SER A 112 3.95 6.09 -10.79
CA SER A 112 2.97 7.06 -11.28
C SER A 112 3.24 8.47 -10.74
N TYR A 113 3.56 8.59 -9.46
CA TYR A 113 3.82 9.88 -8.83
C TYR A 113 5.01 10.61 -9.49
N HIS A 114 6.17 9.97 -9.59
CA HIS A 114 7.37 10.60 -10.16
C HIS A 114 7.29 10.74 -11.68
N PHE A 115 6.61 9.82 -12.38
CA PHE A 115 6.37 9.96 -13.82
C PHE A 115 5.55 11.21 -14.12
N THR A 116 4.42 11.38 -13.42
CA THR A 116 3.52 12.52 -13.64
C THR A 116 4.09 13.84 -13.13
N GLU A 117 4.98 13.83 -12.15
CA GLU A 117 5.68 15.03 -11.73
C GLU A 117 6.47 15.66 -12.90
N ARG A 118 7.11 14.81 -13.71
CA ARG A 118 7.95 15.23 -14.83
C ARG A 118 7.20 15.35 -16.15
N PHE A 119 6.27 14.44 -16.42
CA PHE A 119 5.62 14.29 -17.72
C PHE A 119 4.10 14.36 -17.66
N GLY A 120 3.51 14.77 -16.54
CA GLY A 120 2.05 14.78 -16.37
C GLY A 120 1.27 15.67 -17.34
N ASP A 121 1.90 16.72 -17.88
CA ASP A 121 1.32 17.61 -18.89
C ASP A 121 1.63 17.15 -20.34
N HIS A 122 2.32 16.02 -20.51
CA HIS A 122 2.62 15.48 -21.84
C HIS A 122 1.33 14.92 -22.48
N PRO A 123 1.06 15.17 -23.78
CA PRO A 123 -0.15 14.71 -24.46
C PRO A 123 -0.38 13.19 -24.47
N GLU A 124 0.67 12.41 -24.19
CA GLU A 124 0.64 10.94 -24.16
C GLU A 124 0.85 10.36 -22.75
N ALA A 125 0.77 11.18 -21.69
CA ALA A 125 0.97 10.72 -20.32
C ALA A 125 -0.11 9.71 -19.88
N ASP A 126 -1.31 9.83 -20.44
CA ASP A 126 -2.46 8.95 -20.19
C ASP A 126 -2.27 7.52 -20.72
N ARG A 127 -1.29 7.30 -21.60
CA ARG A 127 -0.86 5.95 -22.03
C ARG A 127 -0.15 5.17 -20.94
N PHE A 128 0.31 5.84 -19.88
CA PHE A 128 1.13 5.26 -18.81
C PHE A 128 0.42 5.30 -17.45
N VAL A 129 -0.41 6.32 -17.22
CA VAL A 129 -1.15 6.51 -15.97
C VAL A 129 -2.62 6.74 -16.30
N GLN A 130 -3.52 6.02 -15.63
CA GLN A 130 -4.96 6.14 -15.85
C GLN A 130 -5.43 7.60 -15.73
N SER A 131 -6.31 8.06 -16.63
CA SER A 131 -6.61 9.48 -16.81
C SER A 131 -7.10 10.19 -15.54
N GLU A 132 -7.91 9.54 -14.70
CA GLU A 132 -8.36 10.11 -13.42
C GLU A 132 -7.20 10.28 -12.42
N GLN A 133 -6.35 9.26 -12.32
CA GLN A 133 -5.15 9.28 -11.49
C GLN A 133 -4.14 10.34 -11.98
N LEU A 134 -3.94 10.45 -13.30
CA LEU A 134 -3.10 11.47 -13.92
C LEU A 134 -3.60 12.88 -13.57
N ALA A 135 -4.91 13.14 -13.76
CA ALA A 135 -5.50 14.43 -13.42
C ALA A 135 -5.37 14.76 -11.92
N ALA A 136 -5.57 13.77 -11.05
CA ALA A 136 -5.39 13.92 -9.61
C ALA A 136 -3.94 14.26 -9.22
N LEU A 137 -2.95 13.57 -9.81
CA LEU A 137 -1.53 13.82 -9.59
C LEU A 137 -1.12 15.20 -10.09
N ASN A 138 -1.56 15.61 -11.27
CA ASN A 138 -1.26 16.95 -11.80
C ASN A 138 -1.78 18.07 -10.88
N ARG A 139 -2.94 17.87 -10.23
CA ARG A 139 -3.44 18.79 -9.19
C ARG A 139 -2.53 18.81 -7.96
N CYS A 140 -2.12 17.65 -7.45
CA CYS A 140 -1.14 17.54 -6.37
C CYS A 140 0.16 18.31 -6.69
N HIS A 141 0.77 18.01 -7.85
CA HIS A 141 2.03 18.61 -8.28
C HIS A 141 1.91 20.12 -8.45
N THR A 142 0.80 20.59 -9.01
CA THR A 142 0.54 22.02 -9.19
C THR A 142 0.43 22.76 -7.86
N LYS A 143 -0.23 22.18 -6.85
CA LYS A 143 -0.36 22.79 -5.51
C LYS A 143 0.96 22.75 -4.75
N ARG A 144 1.68 21.63 -4.81
CA ARG A 144 3.05 21.49 -4.27
C ARG A 144 3.98 22.56 -4.83
N ARG A 145 4.04 22.74 -6.16
CA ARG A 145 4.88 23.77 -6.80
C ARG A 145 4.54 25.19 -6.37
N LYS A 146 3.31 25.46 -5.96
CA LYS A 146 2.86 26.76 -5.43
C LYS A 146 3.06 26.91 -3.92
N GLY A 147 3.61 25.91 -3.24
CA GLY A 147 3.75 25.90 -1.78
C GLY A 147 2.39 25.88 -1.06
N HIS A 148 1.39 25.24 -1.67
CA HIS A 148 0.05 25.16 -1.11
C HIS A 148 -0.36 23.72 -0.84
N GLU A 149 -1.12 23.54 0.23
CA GLU A 149 -1.81 22.29 0.49
C GLU A 149 -3.18 22.25 -0.20
N LEU A 150 -3.57 21.05 -0.61
CA LEU A 150 -4.92 20.67 -0.96
C LEU A 150 -5.81 20.71 0.28
N SER A 151 -7.03 21.19 0.09
CA SER A 151 -8.11 21.03 1.07
C SER A 151 -8.43 19.56 1.31
N THR A 152 -9.13 19.25 2.40
CA THR A 152 -9.58 17.87 2.70
C THR A 152 -10.40 17.26 1.57
N SER A 153 -11.26 18.05 0.92
CA SER A 153 -12.05 17.56 -0.21
C SER A 153 -11.17 17.23 -1.41
N GLU A 154 -10.22 18.10 -1.77
CA GLU A 154 -9.32 17.82 -2.88
C GLU A 154 -8.38 16.63 -2.57
N LYS A 155 -7.89 16.49 -1.32
CA LYS A 155 -7.14 15.31 -0.85
C LYS A 155 -7.97 14.03 -0.98
N ARG A 156 -9.29 14.11 -0.73
CA ARG A 156 -10.22 12.98 -0.90
C ARG A 156 -10.33 12.55 -2.35
N ASP A 157 -10.41 13.50 -3.27
CA ASP A 157 -10.50 13.20 -4.70
C ASP A 157 -9.22 12.52 -5.20
N VAL A 158 -8.05 12.99 -4.75
CA VAL A 158 -6.77 12.34 -5.06
C VAL A 158 -6.72 10.94 -4.46
N PHE A 159 -7.09 10.78 -3.20
CA PHE A 159 -7.14 9.48 -2.53
C PHE A 159 -8.04 8.50 -3.28
N LYS A 160 -9.25 8.94 -3.65
CA LYS A 160 -10.24 8.11 -4.33
C LYS A 160 -9.75 7.65 -5.69
N ALA A 161 -9.14 8.52 -6.49
CA ALA A 161 -8.62 8.16 -7.81
C ALA A 161 -7.57 7.03 -7.73
N PHE A 162 -6.61 7.15 -6.80
CA PHE A 162 -5.62 6.10 -6.56
C PHE A 162 -6.25 4.81 -6.06
N PHE A 163 -7.10 4.94 -5.04
CA PHE A 163 -7.68 3.79 -4.37
C PHE A 163 -8.57 2.97 -5.32
N LEU A 164 -9.38 3.61 -6.16
CA LEU A 164 -10.22 2.91 -7.13
C LEU A 164 -9.37 2.20 -8.20
N ASN A 165 -8.35 2.87 -8.76
CA ASN A 165 -7.44 2.25 -9.72
C ASN A 165 -6.72 1.04 -9.13
N GLU A 166 -6.26 1.15 -7.88
CA GLU A 166 -5.62 0.06 -7.13
C GLU A 166 -6.58 -1.14 -6.92
N GLN A 167 -7.84 -0.87 -6.57
CA GLN A 167 -8.86 -1.91 -6.39
C GLN A 167 -9.12 -2.69 -7.68
N GLU A 168 -9.14 -1.99 -8.82
CA GLU A 168 -9.44 -2.56 -10.13
C GLU A 168 -8.26 -3.36 -10.71
N THR A 169 -7.04 -2.83 -10.61
CA THR A 169 -5.88 -3.35 -11.34
C THR A 169 -4.98 -4.27 -10.52
N VAL A 170 -4.96 -4.12 -9.19
CA VAL A 170 -4.07 -4.87 -8.29
C VAL A 170 -4.85 -5.72 -7.30
N VAL A 171 -5.66 -5.11 -6.44
CA VAL A 171 -6.24 -5.80 -5.27
C VAL A 171 -7.30 -6.82 -5.68
N GLY A 172 -8.30 -6.40 -6.46
CA GLY A 172 -9.43 -7.25 -6.86
C GLY A 172 -8.97 -8.55 -7.55
N PRO A 173 -8.20 -8.46 -8.65
CA PRO A 173 -7.72 -9.64 -9.37
C PRO A 173 -6.88 -10.58 -8.49
N SER A 174 -5.98 -10.02 -7.67
CA SER A 174 -5.07 -10.80 -6.83
C SER A 174 -5.81 -11.55 -5.71
N ILE A 175 -6.78 -10.90 -5.06
CA ILE A 175 -7.60 -11.54 -4.03
C ILE A 175 -8.50 -12.62 -4.64
N ASN A 176 -9.14 -12.36 -5.78
CA ASN A 176 -10.00 -13.34 -6.44
C ASN A 176 -9.22 -14.62 -6.77
N SER A 177 -8.08 -14.48 -7.46
CA SER A 177 -7.22 -15.62 -7.82
C SER A 177 -6.71 -16.40 -6.59
N ALA A 178 -6.31 -15.69 -5.52
CA ALA A 178 -5.87 -16.35 -4.29
C ALA A 178 -7.01 -17.09 -3.56
N THR A 179 -8.23 -16.56 -3.59
CA THR A 179 -9.37 -17.20 -2.93
C THR A 179 -9.88 -18.46 -3.63
N GLU A 180 -9.74 -18.52 -4.96
CA GLU A 180 -10.07 -19.68 -5.78
C GLU A 180 -9.11 -20.85 -5.52
N THR A 181 -7.82 -20.54 -5.33
CA THR A 181 -6.77 -21.54 -5.11
C THR A 181 -6.66 -21.97 -3.66
N PHE A 182 -7.08 -21.14 -2.68
CA PHE A 182 -6.96 -21.48 -1.26
C PHE A 182 -8.03 -22.47 -0.78
N GLN A 183 -7.60 -23.71 -0.56
CA GLN A 183 -8.49 -24.87 -0.34
C GLN A 183 -8.80 -25.19 1.14
N TRP A 184 -8.41 -24.34 2.10
CA TRP A 184 -8.73 -24.55 3.53
C TRP A 184 -9.93 -23.70 3.97
N PRO A 185 -11.16 -24.24 4.07
CA PRO A 185 -12.37 -23.42 4.24
C PRO A 185 -12.39 -22.59 5.52
N LEU A 186 -11.98 -23.16 6.65
CA LEU A 186 -11.94 -22.45 7.94
C LEU A 186 -10.97 -21.27 7.89
N MET A 187 -9.75 -21.51 7.43
CA MET A 187 -8.75 -20.44 7.35
C MET A 187 -9.12 -19.40 6.30
N ARG A 188 -9.72 -19.79 5.17
CA ARG A 188 -10.24 -18.86 4.16
C ARG A 188 -11.34 -17.99 4.74
N PHE A 189 -12.27 -18.58 5.50
CA PHE A 189 -13.36 -17.85 6.15
C PHE A 189 -12.85 -16.77 7.10
N ILE A 190 -11.83 -17.09 7.89
CA ILE A 190 -11.21 -16.15 8.85
C ILE A 190 -10.40 -15.09 8.12
N ALA A 191 -9.58 -15.49 7.14
CA ALA A 191 -8.67 -14.59 6.45
C ALA A 191 -9.39 -13.54 5.60
N LEU A 192 -10.61 -13.85 5.12
CA LEU A 192 -11.49 -12.91 4.42
C LEU A 192 -12.33 -12.03 5.35
N ARG A 193 -12.17 -12.13 6.67
CA ARG A 193 -12.89 -11.29 7.65
C ARG A 193 -11.93 -10.53 8.56
N PRO A 194 -10.97 -9.77 8.00
CA PRO A 194 -10.05 -9.00 8.81
C PRO A 194 -10.80 -7.94 9.64
N LEU A 195 -10.32 -7.76 10.87
CA LEU A 195 -10.62 -6.60 11.70
C LEU A 195 -9.44 -5.63 11.59
N VAL A 196 -9.53 -4.68 10.65
CA VAL A 196 -8.47 -3.70 10.43
C VAL A 196 -8.56 -2.59 11.45
N ARG A 197 -7.43 -2.31 12.12
CA ARG A 197 -7.34 -1.22 13.09
C ARG A 197 -6.01 -0.51 12.90
N PHE A 198 -6.04 0.57 12.14
CA PHE A 198 -4.88 1.44 12.00
C PHE A 198 -4.59 2.16 13.31
N ALA A 199 -3.31 2.48 13.55
CA ALA A 199 -2.88 3.11 14.79
C ALA A 199 -3.65 4.43 15.06
N TYR A 200 -3.82 5.25 14.03
CA TYR A 200 -4.57 6.51 14.09
C TYR A 200 -6.09 6.37 14.37
N PHE A 201 -6.66 5.16 14.37
CA PHE A 201 -8.04 4.93 14.82
C PHE A 201 -8.17 4.99 16.35
N GLY A 202 -7.05 4.95 17.08
CA GLY A 202 -7.06 4.87 18.54
C GLY A 202 -7.70 3.58 19.05
N ARG A 203 -8.41 3.66 20.19
CA ARG A 203 -9.01 2.49 20.88
C ARG A 203 -10.45 2.16 20.50
N ARG A 204 -11.15 3.06 19.81
CA ARG A 204 -12.61 3.00 19.67
C ARG A 204 -13.09 2.60 18.29
N GLN A 205 -12.21 2.65 17.28
CA GLN A 205 -12.58 2.47 15.89
C GLN A 205 -11.81 1.30 15.26
N SER A 206 -12.51 0.58 14.39
CA SER A 206 -11.98 -0.55 13.62
C SER A 206 -12.86 -0.79 12.41
N LEU A 207 -12.28 -1.34 11.36
CA LEU A 207 -12.94 -1.74 10.14
C LEU A 207 -13.09 -3.25 10.12
N PHE A 208 -14.28 -3.75 10.45
CA PHE A 208 -14.59 -5.17 10.33
C PHE A 208 -15.09 -5.50 8.92
N PHE A 209 -14.40 -6.38 8.20
CA PHE A 209 -14.80 -6.88 6.89
C PHE A 209 -15.67 -8.13 7.02
N ARG A 210 -16.83 -8.14 6.35
CA ARG A 210 -17.69 -9.32 6.22
C ARG A 210 -17.16 -10.28 5.16
N ASN A 211 -16.60 -9.72 4.09
CA ASN A 211 -15.89 -10.44 3.06
C ASN A 211 -14.90 -9.49 2.36
N PHE A 212 -13.61 -9.61 2.67
CA PHE A 212 -12.57 -8.80 2.06
C PHE A 212 -12.49 -8.98 0.53
N ALA A 213 -13.02 -10.05 -0.05
CA ALA A 213 -13.12 -10.21 -1.50
C ALA A 213 -14.23 -9.34 -2.14
N ASN A 214 -15.17 -8.81 -1.37
CA ASN A 214 -16.17 -7.87 -1.88
C ASN A 214 -15.55 -6.48 -2.14
N GLN A 215 -15.61 -6.04 -3.40
CA GLN A 215 -15.01 -4.78 -3.82
C GLN A 215 -15.71 -3.55 -3.23
N ASP A 216 -17.04 -3.53 -3.21
CA ASP A 216 -17.81 -2.41 -2.66
C ASP A 216 -17.50 -2.19 -1.17
N GLU A 217 -17.38 -3.28 -0.41
CA GLU A 217 -17.00 -3.25 1.01
C GLU A 217 -15.58 -2.70 1.19
N ARG A 218 -14.62 -3.09 0.33
CA ARG A 218 -13.28 -2.50 0.35
C ARG A 218 -13.32 -1.02 0.04
N ILE A 219 -14.10 -0.60 -0.97
CA ILE A 219 -14.24 0.80 -1.36
C ILE A 219 -14.83 1.63 -0.20
N GLU A 220 -15.94 1.17 0.38
CA GLU A 220 -16.61 1.83 1.50
C GLU A 220 -15.64 2.01 2.68
N LYS A 221 -14.96 0.93 3.09
CA LYS A 221 -14.07 0.95 4.26
C LYS A 221 -12.80 1.74 4.02
N GLY A 222 -12.25 1.75 2.81
CA GLY A 222 -11.10 2.59 2.46
C GLY A 222 -11.45 4.08 2.50
N LEU A 223 -12.61 4.47 1.97
CA LEU A 223 -13.09 5.85 2.06
C LEU A 223 -13.44 6.26 3.51
N TYR A 224 -13.90 5.32 4.34
CA TYR A 224 -14.05 5.54 5.77
C TYR A 224 -12.69 5.74 6.46
N ALA A 225 -11.68 4.94 6.13
CA ALA A 225 -10.32 5.08 6.67
C ALA A 225 -9.73 6.46 6.36
N PHE A 226 -9.95 6.97 5.14
CA PHE A 226 -9.62 8.35 4.76
C PHE A 226 -10.38 9.36 5.64
N SER A 227 -11.69 9.17 5.83
CA SER A 227 -12.52 10.11 6.59
C SER A 227 -12.08 10.21 8.04
N VAL A 228 -11.71 9.09 8.66
CA VAL A 228 -11.12 9.06 10.01
C VAL A 228 -9.77 9.76 10.02
N ALA A 229 -8.88 9.47 9.07
CA ALA A 229 -7.55 10.08 8.96
C ALA A 229 -7.65 11.62 8.85
N ALA A 230 -8.54 12.10 8.00
CA ALA A 230 -8.81 13.52 7.84
C ALA A 230 -9.40 14.17 9.11
N ALA A 231 -10.25 13.44 9.85
CA ALA A 231 -10.87 13.94 11.08
C ALA A 231 -9.89 14.04 12.27
N VAL A 232 -8.96 13.09 12.39
CA VAL A 232 -7.93 13.12 13.45
C VAL A 232 -6.74 14.02 13.11
N GLY A 233 -6.56 14.34 11.83
CA GLY A 233 -5.50 15.21 11.32
C GLY A 233 -4.26 14.44 10.85
N TRP A 234 -3.66 14.90 9.74
CA TRP A 234 -2.56 14.20 9.06
C TRP A 234 -1.29 14.10 9.91
N ASP A 235 -0.99 15.09 10.75
CA ASP A 235 0.15 15.05 11.68
C ASP A 235 0.00 13.91 12.69
N HIS A 236 -1.22 13.68 13.17
CA HIS A 236 -1.50 12.56 14.08
C HIS A 236 -1.37 11.22 13.35
N VAL A 237 -1.93 11.12 12.13
CA VAL A 237 -1.81 9.92 11.30
C VAL A 237 -0.33 9.56 11.13
N GLU A 238 0.48 10.51 10.68
CA GLU A 238 1.92 10.35 10.53
C GLU A 238 2.65 9.96 11.82
N ALA A 239 2.40 10.65 12.93
CA ALA A 239 3.04 10.36 14.21
C ALA A 239 2.76 8.93 14.71
N THR A 240 1.53 8.42 14.48
CA THR A 240 1.13 7.07 14.91
C THR A 240 1.73 5.95 14.07
N LEU A 241 2.53 6.24 13.03
CA LEU A 241 3.38 5.22 12.40
C LEU A 241 4.37 4.60 13.42
N ARG A 242 4.74 5.34 14.47
CA ARG A 242 5.59 4.85 15.56
C ARG A 242 4.96 3.69 16.34
N ASP A 243 3.63 3.66 16.46
CA ASP A 243 2.89 2.69 17.27
C ASP A 243 2.96 1.26 16.72
N TYR A 244 3.41 1.08 15.46
CA TYR A 244 3.62 -0.25 14.90
C TYR A 244 4.93 -0.89 15.34
N GLU A 245 5.90 -0.12 15.86
CA GLU A 245 7.21 -0.64 16.29
C GLU A 245 7.90 -1.46 15.16
N ILE A 246 7.85 -0.93 13.94
CA ILE A 246 8.49 -1.52 12.74
C ILE A 246 9.54 -0.57 12.16
N LEU A 247 9.21 0.72 12.09
CA LEU A 247 10.09 1.74 11.55
C LEU A 247 11.21 2.05 12.55
N PRO A 248 12.46 2.24 12.07
CA PRO A 248 13.59 2.54 12.95
C PRO A 248 13.52 3.97 13.51
N ASP A 249 14.14 4.23 14.66
CA ASP A 249 14.18 5.59 15.24
C ASP A 249 14.80 6.63 14.30
N ALA A 250 15.76 6.22 13.46
CA ALA A 250 16.36 7.07 12.44
C ALA A 250 15.33 7.62 11.42
N PHE A 251 14.26 6.89 11.14
CA PHE A 251 13.15 7.38 10.31
C PHE A 251 12.43 8.55 11.00
N PHE A 252 12.17 8.45 12.30
CA PHE A 252 11.46 9.51 13.03
C PHE A 252 12.35 10.70 13.41
N ALA A 253 13.67 10.51 13.48
CA ALA A 253 14.62 11.60 13.70
C ALA A 253 14.81 12.48 12.45
N GLY A 254 14.63 11.91 11.25
CA GLY A 254 14.76 12.59 9.97
C GLY A 254 14.33 11.68 8.83
N SER A 255 13.04 11.73 8.50
CA SER A 255 12.37 10.89 7.50
C SER A 255 12.97 11.03 6.10
N SER A 256 13.17 12.28 5.65
CA SER A 256 13.76 12.56 4.34
C SER A 256 15.20 12.04 4.23
N GLU A 257 16.06 12.29 5.23
CA GLU A 257 17.43 11.74 5.26
C GLU A 257 17.45 10.22 5.34
N HIS A 258 16.49 9.62 6.07
CA HIS A 258 16.36 8.18 6.14
C HIS A 258 15.95 7.59 4.78
N PHE A 259 15.00 8.22 4.08
CA PHE A 259 14.66 7.84 2.71
C PHE A 259 15.87 7.95 1.78
N ASP A 260 16.63 9.04 1.82
CA ASP A 260 17.81 9.22 0.97
C ASP A 260 18.84 8.10 1.18
N ARG A 261 19.07 7.69 2.44
CA ARG A 261 19.93 6.54 2.76
C ARG A 261 19.37 5.22 2.20
N VAL A 262 18.08 4.97 2.36
CA VAL A 262 17.41 3.79 1.78
C VAL A 262 17.55 3.81 0.27
N HIS A 263 17.25 4.94 -0.37
CA HIS A 263 17.32 5.12 -1.81
C HIS A 263 18.75 4.89 -2.34
N GLN A 264 19.76 5.50 -1.72
CA GLN A 264 21.16 5.27 -2.08
C GLN A 264 21.57 3.80 -1.88
N THR A 265 21.24 3.20 -0.74
CA THR A 265 21.61 1.80 -0.47
C THR A 265 21.00 0.85 -1.48
N VAL A 266 19.71 1.03 -1.76
CA VAL A 266 18.92 0.11 -2.60
C VAL A 266 19.22 0.30 -4.09
N LEU A 267 19.46 1.54 -4.54
CA LEU A 267 19.67 1.84 -5.96
C LEU A 267 21.13 1.96 -6.39
N ALA A 268 22.07 2.21 -5.47
CA ALA A 268 23.51 2.24 -5.78
C ALA A 268 24.17 0.86 -5.81
N THR A 269 23.43 -0.23 -5.55
CA THR A 269 23.93 -1.61 -5.64
C THR A 269 23.99 -2.11 -7.10
N VAL A 270 24.33 -1.23 -8.05
CA VAL A 270 24.46 -1.51 -9.50
C VAL A 270 25.78 -1.02 -10.02
#